data_AF-A0A6P0KW73-F1
#
_entry.id   AF-A0A6P0KW73-F1
#
_cell.length_a   1.000
_cell.length_b   1.000
_cell.length_c   1.000
_cell.angle_alpha   90.00
_cell.angle_beta   90.00
_cell.angle_gamma   90.00
#
_symmetry.space_group_name_H-M   'P 1'
#
loop_
_entity.id
_entity.type
_entity.pdbx_description
1 polymer ?
#
loop_
_entity_poly.entity_id
_entity_poly.type
_entity_poly.pdbx_seq_one_letter_code
_entity_poly.pdbx_strand_id
1 'polypeptide(L)'
;MSNTFIPTGETLTDPVVLPGVGDSLTVFGTLDVDGSAVDITGTNASIFNAETGTIDGSFNGVNFVNGGVSSGILTNQGLITSDSRPVNIGGQNIRVDNLAQIISSASPRDGVVYADQTATSYNIFNGPDAVIDVGEGNDGDAISLQLGANVTGSVVNQGTVIGRGVPVGNNQATAIRLRQGTDIGGADVSVFNGDIINEGTLISETDSGVLIESGVELNGTIVNNGTIDGAFNGVSFANGGTSSGALQNFGTITSASRAVNIGGQDISLQNFGEILTSASPRDGVVYTDQSALSYSIVNESSGLIDVGEGNDGDAISLQLGADVTGSVINRGTVIGRGVPVGNNRATAVRLRQGTNTDLSVFNGDIVNEGTLTSETDAAVLIEDGVELNGEIINRGTINGGVVAGSPQVGIDAQGAEADVTIVNQGTINGDVLLSAGDDTYDGIAGTVNGTVFGNEGNDT
;
A
#
# COMPACT_ATOMS: atom_id res chain seq x y z
N MET A 1 30.73 22.04 19.06
CA MET A 1 29.58 22.21 19.96
C MET A 1 29.30 23.70 20.14
N SER A 2 28.74 24.29 19.10
CA SER A 2 27.98 25.54 19.19
C SER A 2 26.58 25.23 19.70
N ASN A 3 25.94 26.22 20.34
CA ASN A 3 24.54 26.16 20.72
C ASN A 3 23.88 27.48 20.29
N THR A 4 22.93 27.39 19.37
CA THR A 4 22.16 28.54 18.86
C THR A 4 20.79 28.53 19.52
N PHE A 5 20.35 29.68 20.01
CA PHE A 5 19.07 29.84 20.70
C PHE A 5 18.32 31.04 20.13
N ILE A 6 17.08 30.83 19.69
CA ILE A 6 16.18 31.88 19.19
C ILE A 6 15.01 32.01 20.19
N PRO A 7 14.96 33.07 21.02
CA PRO A 7 13.92 33.22 22.04
C PRO A 7 12.55 33.59 21.45
N THR A 8 11.51 33.41 22.25
CA THR A 8 10.13 33.82 21.90
C THR A 8 10.07 35.30 21.52
N GLY A 9 9.42 35.60 20.40
CA GLY A 9 9.21 36.95 19.90
C GLY A 9 10.40 37.54 19.14
N GLU A 10 11.50 36.81 19.00
CA GLU A 10 12.59 37.18 18.09
C GLU A 10 12.45 36.46 16.74
N THR A 11 12.88 37.15 15.69
CA THR A 11 12.97 36.62 14.32
C THR A 11 14.42 36.67 13.88
N LEU A 12 14.97 35.54 13.48
CA LEU A 12 16.26 35.43 12.81
C LEU A 12 16.04 35.19 11.32
N THR A 13 16.72 35.97 10.48
CA THR A 13 16.61 35.85 9.01
C THR A 13 17.87 35.29 8.35
N ASP A 14 18.91 35.05 9.13
CA ASP A 14 20.14 34.43 8.65
C ASP A 14 20.08 32.91 8.85
N PRO A 15 20.61 32.11 7.90
CA PRO A 15 20.62 30.66 8.01
C PRO A 15 21.47 30.19 9.21
N VAL A 16 21.03 29.11 9.85
CA VAL A 16 21.78 28.43 10.90
C VAL A 16 22.51 27.23 10.31
N VAL A 17 23.84 27.22 10.41
CA VAL A 17 24.67 26.09 9.98
C VAL A 17 25.22 25.35 11.21
N LEU A 18 25.06 24.03 11.24
CA LEU A 18 25.56 23.13 12.28
C LEU A 18 26.66 22.20 11.70
N PRO A 19 27.92 22.68 11.62
CA PRO A 19 29.02 21.92 11.00
C PRO A 19 29.80 21.03 11.96
N GLY A 20 29.71 21.27 13.26
CA GLY A 20 30.47 20.58 14.30
C GLY A 20 29.77 19.33 14.81
N VAL A 21 30.54 18.51 15.53
CA VAL A 21 29.98 17.37 16.27
C VAL A 21 29.17 17.88 17.45
N GLY A 22 27.90 17.46 17.52
CA GLY A 22 27.02 17.75 18.65
C GLY A 22 26.51 19.20 18.71
N ASP A 23 26.64 19.96 17.62
CA ASP A 23 26.10 21.32 17.56
C ASP A 23 24.56 21.29 17.71
N SER A 24 24.00 22.30 18.36
CA SER A 24 22.57 22.33 18.69
C SER A 24 21.88 23.64 18.32
N LEU A 25 20.59 23.54 18.01
CA LEU A 25 19.69 24.65 17.76
C LEU A 25 18.41 24.47 18.59
N THR A 26 18.00 25.55 19.27
CA THR A 26 16.71 25.63 19.95
C THR A 26 15.93 26.86 19.49
N VAL A 27 14.69 26.65 19.03
CA VAL A 27 13.84 27.71 18.46
C VAL A 27 12.56 27.84 19.28
N PHE A 28 12.38 28.99 19.93
CA PHE A 28 11.12 29.42 20.55
C PHE A 28 10.47 30.60 19.80
N GLY A 29 11.24 31.34 19.01
CA GLY A 29 10.79 32.43 18.14
C GLY A 29 10.62 31.96 16.69
N THR A 30 11.01 32.80 15.74
CA THR A 30 10.91 32.51 14.30
C THR A 30 12.30 32.49 13.67
N LEU A 31 12.57 31.46 12.87
CA LEU A 31 13.66 31.42 11.92
C LEU A 31 13.04 31.48 10.53
N ASP A 32 13.22 32.57 9.79
CA ASP A 32 12.56 32.85 8.49
C ASP A 32 13.64 33.27 7.48
N VAL A 33 14.05 32.34 6.63
CA VAL A 33 15.27 32.45 5.83
C VAL A 33 14.98 32.32 4.34
N ASP A 34 15.53 33.23 3.54
CA ASP A 34 15.61 33.04 2.09
C ASP A 34 16.72 32.02 1.75
N GLY A 35 16.33 30.76 1.65
CA GLY A 35 17.21 29.61 1.43
C GLY A 35 16.87 28.43 2.35
N SER A 36 17.88 27.67 2.75
CA SER A 36 17.71 26.65 3.79
C SER A 36 17.83 27.30 5.16
N ALA A 37 16.81 27.17 6.01
CA ALA A 37 16.79 27.82 7.30
C ALA A 37 17.81 27.19 8.26
N VAL A 38 17.90 25.86 8.26
CA VAL A 38 18.90 25.10 9.02
C VAL A 38 19.64 24.12 8.10
N ASP A 39 20.98 24.23 8.07
CA ASP A 39 21.84 23.29 7.35
C ASP A 39 22.71 22.48 8.34
N ILE A 40 22.55 21.16 8.31
CA ILE A 40 23.35 20.22 9.10
C ILE A 40 24.38 19.54 8.20
N THR A 41 25.65 19.88 8.41
CA THR A 41 26.79 19.26 7.72
C THR A 41 27.66 18.42 8.65
N GLY A 42 27.54 18.62 9.97
CA GLY A 42 28.22 17.84 11.00
C GLY A 42 27.44 16.61 11.46
N THR A 43 27.96 15.92 12.47
CA THR A 43 27.37 14.70 13.04
C THR A 43 26.75 14.94 14.42
N ASN A 44 25.71 14.19 14.77
CA ASN A 44 25.03 14.20 16.06
C ASN A 44 24.43 15.57 16.41
N ALA A 45 23.95 16.31 15.41
CA ALA A 45 23.27 17.57 15.65
C ALA A 45 21.98 17.37 16.46
N SER A 46 21.59 18.37 17.24
CA SER A 46 20.34 18.36 18.00
C SER A 46 19.53 19.61 17.72
N ILE A 47 18.37 19.44 17.09
CA ILE A 47 17.45 20.54 16.76
C ILE A 47 16.18 20.34 17.57
N PHE A 48 15.78 21.37 18.31
CA PHE A 48 14.54 21.42 19.06
C PHE A 48 13.74 22.66 18.66
N ASN A 49 12.62 22.46 17.96
CA ASN A 49 11.64 23.50 17.68
C ASN A 49 10.54 23.42 18.74
N ALA A 50 10.42 24.44 19.59
CA ALA A 50 9.44 24.46 20.68
C ALA A 50 8.03 24.72 20.16
N GLU A 51 7.01 24.57 21.02
CA GLU A 51 5.59 24.79 20.67
C GLU A 51 5.29 26.15 20.03
N THR A 52 6.00 27.21 20.43
CA THR A 52 5.86 28.55 19.87
C THR A 52 6.79 28.83 18.71
N GLY A 53 7.65 27.88 18.37
CA GLY A 53 8.72 28.03 17.40
C GLY A 53 8.25 27.81 15.97
N THR A 54 8.78 28.64 15.07
CA THR A 54 8.62 28.48 13.61
C THR A 54 9.98 28.38 12.94
N ILE A 55 10.17 27.36 12.12
CA ILE A 55 11.30 27.24 11.20
C ILE A 55 10.74 27.29 9.77
N ASP A 56 11.07 28.35 9.05
CA ASP A 56 10.63 28.62 7.68
C ASP A 56 11.85 28.90 6.80
N GLY A 57 11.95 28.17 5.69
CA GLY A 57 12.99 28.41 4.70
C GLY A 57 12.42 28.33 3.29
N SER A 58 12.72 29.31 2.44
CA SER A 58 12.24 29.33 1.04
C SER A 58 12.74 28.14 0.20
N PHE A 59 13.78 27.43 0.65
CA PHE A 59 14.29 26.21 0.00
C PHE A 59 14.19 24.96 0.89
N ASN A 60 14.66 25.01 2.13
CA ASN A 60 14.40 23.95 3.10
C ASN A 60 14.12 24.54 4.48
N GLY A 61 13.21 23.95 5.25
CA GLY A 61 13.09 24.27 6.67
C GLY A 61 14.29 23.72 7.44
N VAL A 62 14.45 22.39 7.45
CA VAL A 62 15.60 21.71 8.03
C VAL A 62 16.25 20.79 7.00
N ASN A 63 17.56 20.96 6.79
CA ASN A 63 18.31 20.23 5.78
C ASN A 63 19.49 19.46 6.39
N PHE A 64 19.35 18.14 6.51
CA PHE A 64 20.50 17.25 6.65
C PHE A 64 21.13 17.07 5.27
N VAL A 65 22.35 17.56 5.09
CA VAL A 65 22.95 17.71 3.76
C VAL A 65 23.27 16.36 3.10
N ASN A 66 22.84 16.20 1.84
CA ASN A 66 23.03 15.01 1.00
C ASN A 66 24.50 14.60 0.82
N GLY A 67 24.74 13.30 0.63
CA GLY A 67 26.06 12.73 0.31
C GLY A 67 27.13 12.92 1.39
N GLY A 68 26.75 13.44 2.56
CA GLY A 68 27.64 13.78 3.66
C GLY A 68 27.53 12.82 4.85
N VAL A 69 28.21 13.19 5.92
CA VAL A 69 28.14 12.50 7.22
C VAL A 69 27.04 13.07 8.11
N SER A 70 26.11 13.86 7.56
CA SER A 70 25.12 14.58 8.37
C SER A 70 24.30 13.59 9.20
N SER A 71 24.22 13.82 10.50
CA SER A 71 23.46 12.99 11.42
C SER A 71 22.91 13.80 12.59
N GLY A 72 21.84 13.33 13.22
CA GLY A 72 21.28 14.04 14.37
C GLY A 72 19.82 13.72 14.66
N ILE A 73 19.27 14.50 15.57
CA ILE A 73 17.89 14.42 16.02
C ILE A 73 17.22 15.76 15.77
N LEU A 74 16.09 15.73 15.08
CA LEU A 74 15.14 16.83 14.96
C LEU A 74 13.91 16.49 15.81
N THR A 75 13.64 17.30 16.82
CA THR A 75 12.39 17.23 17.60
C THR A 75 11.57 18.50 17.32
N ASN A 76 10.40 18.33 16.72
CA ASN A 76 9.50 19.41 16.39
C ASN A 76 8.25 19.39 17.29
N GLN A 77 8.02 20.46 18.04
CA GLN A 77 6.78 20.74 18.77
C GLN A 77 6.05 21.97 18.24
N GLY A 78 6.63 22.70 17.28
CA GLY A 78 6.05 23.89 16.66
C GLY A 78 5.72 23.68 15.18
N LEU A 79 5.97 24.70 14.37
CA LEU A 79 5.79 24.66 12.92
C LEU A 79 7.15 24.58 12.20
N ILE A 80 7.29 23.63 11.29
CA ILE A 80 8.33 23.63 10.26
C ILE A 80 7.65 23.75 8.90
N THR A 81 8.06 24.74 8.11
CA THR A 81 7.51 25.01 6.78
C THR A 81 8.58 25.39 5.78
N SER A 82 8.23 25.32 4.49
CA SER A 82 9.07 25.69 3.37
C SER A 82 8.27 25.76 2.07
N ASP A 83 8.71 26.63 1.17
CA ASP A 83 8.21 26.66 -0.21
C ASP A 83 8.74 25.50 -1.07
N SER A 84 9.69 24.69 -0.57
CA SER A 84 10.21 23.52 -1.30
C SER A 84 10.29 22.24 -0.46
N ARG A 85 11.08 22.14 0.61
CA ARG A 85 11.05 20.94 1.48
C ARG A 85 11.14 21.35 2.94
N PRO A 86 10.07 21.22 3.72
CA PRO A 86 10.14 21.44 5.15
C PRO A 86 11.24 20.60 5.84
N VAL A 87 11.43 19.33 5.45
CA VAL A 87 12.54 18.50 5.95
C VAL A 87 13.22 17.71 4.84
N ASN A 88 14.55 17.84 4.72
CA ASN A 88 15.41 17.05 3.84
C ASN A 88 16.37 16.17 4.65
N ILE A 89 16.48 14.89 4.27
CA ILE A 89 17.30 13.85 4.91
C ILE A 89 18.37 13.37 3.92
N GLY A 90 19.63 13.69 4.18
CA GLY A 90 20.76 13.47 3.27
C GLY A 90 21.98 12.72 3.82
N GLY A 91 21.87 12.04 4.97
CA GLY A 91 23.00 11.35 5.59
C GLY A 91 22.61 10.09 6.36
N GLN A 92 23.10 9.95 7.59
CA GLN A 92 22.97 8.70 8.35
C GLN A 92 22.52 8.96 9.78
N ASN A 93 21.87 7.97 10.39
CA ASN A 93 21.42 7.97 11.78
C ASN A 93 20.61 9.23 12.13
N ILE A 94 19.69 9.60 11.24
CA ILE A 94 18.82 10.77 11.41
C ILE A 94 17.53 10.33 12.09
N ARG A 95 17.10 11.07 13.10
CA ARG A 95 15.79 10.88 13.74
C ARG A 95 14.96 12.16 13.58
N VAL A 96 13.76 12.03 13.03
CA VAL A 96 12.77 13.10 12.95
C VAL A 96 11.61 12.74 13.85
N ASP A 97 11.45 13.47 14.95
CA ASP A 97 10.33 13.37 15.88
C ASP A 97 9.41 14.57 15.68
N ASN A 98 8.37 14.40 14.88
CA ASN A 98 7.32 15.39 14.74
C ASN A 98 6.24 15.18 15.80
N LEU A 99 6.04 16.19 16.65
CA LEU A 99 5.00 16.24 17.69
C LEU A 99 4.00 17.38 17.44
N ALA A 100 4.12 18.06 16.30
CA ALA A 100 3.25 19.16 15.89
C ALA A 100 3.17 19.22 14.36
N GLN A 101 3.55 20.31 13.71
CA GLN A 101 3.27 20.53 12.29
C GLN A 101 4.55 20.59 11.46
N ILE A 102 4.61 19.77 10.41
CA ILE A 102 5.53 19.92 9.29
C ILE A 102 4.66 20.09 8.04
N ILE A 103 4.55 21.31 7.55
CA ILE A 103 3.60 21.66 6.47
C ILE A 103 4.31 22.43 5.39
N SER A 104 4.04 22.16 4.11
CA SER A 104 4.58 22.99 3.02
C SER A 104 3.74 24.24 2.78
N SER A 105 4.38 25.38 2.53
CA SER A 105 3.72 26.63 2.13
C SER A 105 3.48 26.74 0.62
N ALA A 106 4.20 25.93 -0.17
CA ALA A 106 4.00 25.76 -1.61
C ALA A 106 4.18 24.28 -1.99
N SER A 107 3.96 23.95 -3.27
CA SER A 107 4.12 22.57 -3.77
C SER A 107 5.56 22.07 -3.57
N PRO A 108 5.79 21.07 -2.71
CA PRO A 108 7.13 20.69 -2.32
C PRO A 108 7.86 19.95 -3.45
N ARG A 109 9.19 20.07 -3.48
CA ARG A 109 10.01 19.27 -4.41
C ARG A 109 10.19 17.88 -3.84
N ASP A 110 9.68 16.86 -4.51
CA ASP A 110 9.80 15.45 -4.11
C ASP A 110 9.18 15.13 -2.73
N GLY A 111 8.53 16.08 -2.06
CA GLY A 111 7.73 15.84 -0.86
C GLY A 111 8.10 16.69 0.38
N VAL A 112 7.21 16.68 1.38
CA VAL A 112 7.31 17.51 2.60
C VAL A 112 8.47 17.06 3.49
N VAL A 113 8.53 15.76 3.75
CA VAL A 113 9.68 15.07 4.34
C VAL A 113 10.28 14.19 3.26
N TYR A 114 11.49 14.54 2.83
CA TYR A 114 12.17 13.86 1.75
C TYR A 114 13.48 13.23 2.22
N ALA A 115 13.73 11.99 1.82
CA ALA A 115 15.04 11.37 1.90
C ALA A 115 15.64 11.17 0.50
N ASP A 116 16.89 11.55 0.36
CA ASP A 116 17.67 11.30 -0.86
C ASP A 116 18.29 9.90 -0.86
N GLN A 117 18.57 9.36 -2.04
CA GLN A 117 19.21 8.04 -2.21
C GLN A 117 20.55 7.88 -1.49
N THR A 118 21.23 8.98 -1.15
CA THR A 118 22.47 8.95 -0.36
C THR A 118 22.24 8.75 1.13
N ALA A 119 21.00 8.90 1.63
CA ALA A 119 20.67 8.66 3.01
C ALA A 119 20.63 7.16 3.32
N THR A 120 21.41 6.72 4.31
CA THR A 120 21.56 5.28 4.59
C THR A 120 20.78 4.83 5.81
N SER A 121 20.48 5.73 6.74
CA SER A 121 19.66 5.38 7.89
C SER A 121 18.88 6.54 8.51
N TYR A 122 17.59 6.34 8.71
CA TYR A 122 16.71 7.34 9.31
C TYR A 122 15.46 6.74 9.95
N ASN A 123 14.95 7.41 10.99
CA ASN A 123 13.66 7.09 11.59
C ASN A 123 12.78 8.33 11.60
N ILE A 124 11.56 8.20 11.10
CA ILE A 124 10.55 9.26 11.08
C ILE A 124 9.42 8.84 12.02
N PHE A 125 9.12 9.67 13.00
CA PHE A 125 8.01 9.51 13.92
C PHE A 125 7.09 10.73 13.83
N ASN A 126 5.82 10.51 13.53
CA ASN A 126 4.76 11.51 13.57
C ASN A 126 3.83 11.18 14.75
N GLY A 127 3.83 11.99 15.79
CA GLY A 127 3.09 11.75 17.04
C GLY A 127 1.57 11.89 16.91
N PRO A 128 0.80 11.57 17.96
CA PRO A 128 -0.66 11.43 17.90
C PRO A 128 -1.43 12.67 17.42
N ASP A 129 -0.99 13.86 17.83
CA ASP A 129 -1.61 15.13 17.45
C ASP A 129 -0.83 15.84 16.33
N ALA A 130 0.17 15.16 15.77
CA ALA A 130 1.09 15.72 14.80
C ALA A 130 0.60 15.54 13.36
N VAL A 131 0.98 16.49 12.50
CA VAL A 131 0.60 16.55 11.10
C VAL A 131 1.83 16.71 10.23
N ILE A 132 1.94 15.86 9.20
CA ILE A 132 2.82 16.06 8.04
C ILE A 132 1.92 16.26 6.83
N ASP A 133 1.94 17.44 6.24
CA ASP A 133 0.96 17.84 5.23
C ASP A 133 1.59 18.68 4.11
N VAL A 134 1.24 18.37 2.87
CA VAL A 134 1.64 19.14 1.68
C VAL A 134 1.06 20.57 1.67
N GLY A 135 -0.03 20.79 2.42
CA GLY A 135 -0.72 22.07 2.53
C GLY A 135 -1.85 22.18 1.50
N GLU A 136 -2.98 22.76 1.91
CA GLU A 136 -4.15 22.91 1.04
C GLU A 136 -3.81 23.71 -0.24
N GLY A 137 -4.20 23.17 -1.39
CA GLY A 137 -3.95 23.79 -2.70
C GLY A 137 -2.55 23.54 -3.28
N ASN A 138 -1.70 22.77 -2.59
CA ASN A 138 -0.39 22.36 -3.06
C ASN A 138 -0.38 20.93 -3.59
N ASP A 139 0.57 20.65 -4.48
CA ASP A 139 0.77 19.36 -5.14
C ASP A 139 2.05 18.68 -4.63
N GLY A 140 1.96 17.49 -4.03
CA GLY A 140 3.14 16.87 -3.44
C GLY A 140 2.92 15.55 -2.71
N ASP A 141 4.00 14.79 -2.56
CA ASP A 141 4.04 13.68 -1.61
C ASP A 141 4.23 14.24 -0.18
N ALA A 142 3.63 13.65 0.85
CA ALA A 142 3.93 14.05 2.23
C ALA A 142 5.29 13.49 2.66
N ILE A 143 5.45 12.16 2.64
CA ILE A 143 6.73 11.50 2.92
C ILE A 143 7.18 10.77 1.66
N SER A 144 8.33 11.15 1.11
CA SER A 144 8.92 10.51 -0.06
C SER A 144 10.35 10.11 0.21
N LEU A 145 10.61 8.81 0.12
CA LEU A 145 11.89 8.21 0.46
C LEU A 145 12.53 7.68 -0.81
N GLN A 146 13.49 8.43 -1.37
CA GLN A 146 14.31 7.93 -2.45
C GLN A 146 15.43 7.07 -1.86
N LEU A 147 15.46 5.81 -2.27
CA LEU A 147 16.26 4.80 -1.60
C LEU A 147 17.54 4.49 -2.36
N GLY A 148 18.66 4.40 -1.64
CA GLY A 148 19.87 3.77 -2.14
C GLY A 148 19.75 2.24 -2.26
N ALA A 149 20.89 1.57 -2.46
CA ALA A 149 20.94 0.11 -2.55
C ALA A 149 20.55 -0.61 -1.25
N ASN A 150 20.76 0.04 -0.10
CA ASN A 150 20.44 -0.51 1.20
C ASN A 150 20.26 0.62 2.21
N VAL A 151 19.01 0.85 2.61
CA VAL A 151 18.64 1.85 3.61
C VAL A 151 18.03 1.13 4.81
N THR A 152 18.35 1.56 6.04
CA THR A 152 17.73 1.01 7.26
C THR A 152 16.92 2.09 7.96
N GLY A 153 15.71 1.79 8.43
CA GLY A 153 14.91 2.81 9.09
C GLY A 153 13.54 2.37 9.57
N SER A 154 12.70 3.36 9.88
CA SER A 154 11.28 3.14 10.12
C SER A 154 10.49 4.42 9.87
N VAL A 155 9.25 4.28 9.43
CA VAL A 155 8.27 5.36 9.45
C VAL A 155 7.15 4.96 10.40
N VAL A 156 6.90 5.73 11.45
CA VAL A 156 5.85 5.48 12.43
C VAL A 156 4.91 6.69 12.45
N ASN A 157 3.66 6.48 12.09
CA ASN A 157 2.63 7.51 12.12
C ASN A 157 1.57 7.20 13.19
N GLN A 158 1.42 8.07 14.18
CA GLN A 158 0.33 8.08 15.15
C GLN A 158 -0.66 9.22 14.90
N GLY A 159 -0.25 10.22 14.12
CA GLY A 159 -1.06 11.39 13.77
C GLY A 159 -1.61 11.31 12.35
N THR A 160 -1.52 12.42 11.63
CA THR A 160 -2.06 12.53 10.25
C THR A 160 -0.95 12.84 9.25
N VAL A 161 -0.92 12.11 8.13
CA VAL A 161 0.00 12.34 7.00
C VAL A 161 -0.83 12.47 5.73
N ILE A 162 -0.68 13.58 4.99
CA ILE A 162 -1.55 13.91 3.85
C ILE A 162 -0.73 14.28 2.61
N GLY A 163 -0.72 13.38 1.62
CA GLY A 163 -0.36 13.71 0.25
C GLY A 163 -1.50 14.44 -0.45
N ARG A 164 -1.22 15.58 -1.09
CA ARG A 164 -2.25 16.46 -1.66
C ARG A 164 -2.01 16.79 -3.11
N GLY A 165 -3.10 17.27 -3.73
CA GLY A 165 -3.09 17.84 -5.05
C GLY A 165 -2.92 16.79 -6.13
N VAL A 166 -2.48 17.21 -7.31
CA VAL A 166 -2.29 16.34 -8.47
C VAL A 166 -0.81 15.96 -8.64
N PRO A 167 -0.50 14.81 -9.27
CA PRO A 167 0.88 14.49 -9.62
C PRO A 167 1.51 15.57 -10.52
N VAL A 168 2.56 16.24 -10.03
CA VAL A 168 3.35 17.24 -10.77
C VAL A 168 4.84 16.98 -10.59
N GLY A 169 5.58 17.05 -11.70
CA GLY A 169 7.02 16.78 -11.69
C GLY A 169 7.30 15.35 -11.25
N ASN A 170 8.02 15.19 -10.15
CA ASN A 170 8.33 13.89 -9.57
C ASN A 170 7.34 13.43 -8.49
N ASN A 171 6.41 14.28 -8.04
CA ASN A 171 5.46 13.94 -6.98
C ASN A 171 4.31 13.07 -7.50
N GLN A 172 3.71 12.26 -6.64
CA GLN A 172 2.53 11.46 -6.96
C GLN A 172 1.30 11.79 -6.08
N ALA A 173 1.40 12.75 -5.15
CA ALA A 173 0.35 13.06 -4.19
C ALA A 173 0.12 11.97 -3.14
N THR A 174 1.14 11.19 -2.80
CA THR A 174 1.07 10.07 -1.86
C THR A 174 1.26 10.51 -0.41
N ALA A 175 0.68 9.78 0.56
CA ALA A 175 1.00 10.02 1.97
C ALA A 175 2.42 9.52 2.29
N ILE A 176 2.71 8.27 1.90
CA ILE A 176 4.05 7.69 2.00
C ILE A 176 4.42 7.02 0.67
N ARG A 177 5.63 7.31 0.17
CA ARG A 177 6.18 6.67 -1.02
C ARG A 177 7.62 6.23 -0.82
N LEU A 178 7.88 4.97 -1.16
CA LEU A 178 9.23 4.44 -1.35
C LEU A 178 9.53 4.41 -2.84
N ARG A 179 10.56 5.13 -3.26
CA ARG A 179 10.92 5.28 -4.68
C ARG A 179 12.35 4.84 -4.96
N GLN A 180 12.57 4.34 -6.17
CA GLN A 180 13.87 3.85 -6.60
C GLN A 180 14.90 4.98 -6.67
N GLY A 181 16.12 4.69 -6.22
CA GLY A 181 17.28 5.54 -6.41
C GLY A 181 17.74 5.54 -7.87
N THR A 182 18.18 6.70 -8.35
CA THR A 182 18.75 6.86 -9.70
C THR A 182 20.17 6.34 -9.84
N ASP A 183 20.91 6.23 -8.74
CA ASP A 183 22.23 5.62 -8.68
C ASP A 183 22.31 4.75 -7.43
N ILE A 184 22.08 3.45 -7.62
CA ILE A 184 22.09 2.44 -6.57
C ILE A 184 23.35 1.55 -6.65
N GLY A 185 24.46 2.09 -7.17
CA GLY A 185 25.76 1.41 -7.11
C GLY A 185 25.83 0.08 -7.86
N GLY A 186 25.00 -0.09 -8.90
CA GLY A 186 24.91 -1.31 -9.70
C GLY A 186 24.01 -2.41 -9.11
N ALA A 187 23.27 -2.13 -8.04
CA ALA A 187 22.16 -2.99 -7.62
C ALA A 187 21.01 -2.93 -8.64
N ASP A 188 20.20 -3.99 -8.69
CA ASP A 188 19.02 -4.06 -9.57
C ASP A 188 17.79 -3.43 -8.90
N VAL A 189 17.76 -3.35 -7.56
CA VAL A 189 16.65 -2.83 -6.75
C VAL A 189 17.15 -1.92 -5.63
N SER A 190 16.33 -0.93 -5.28
CA SER A 190 16.47 -0.14 -4.07
C SER A 190 15.86 -0.88 -2.88
N VAL A 191 16.51 -0.90 -1.72
CA VAL A 191 16.05 -1.68 -0.56
C VAL A 191 15.81 -0.79 0.66
N PHE A 192 14.62 -0.90 1.26
CA PHE A 192 14.31 -0.35 2.58
C PHE A 192 14.17 -1.48 3.61
N ASN A 193 15.12 -1.55 4.54
CA ASN A 193 15.14 -2.49 5.65
C ASN A 193 14.52 -1.83 6.88
N GLY A 194 13.21 -1.90 6.97
CA GLY A 194 12.45 -1.14 7.95
C GLY A 194 10.96 -1.31 7.81
N ASP A 195 10.23 -0.98 8.87
CA ASP A 195 8.77 -1.04 8.88
C ASP A 195 8.14 0.33 8.61
N ILE A 196 6.96 0.30 8.01
CA ILE A 196 6.03 1.43 7.93
C ILE A 196 4.86 1.09 8.84
N ILE A 197 4.78 1.74 10.00
CA ILE A 197 3.76 1.49 11.02
C ILE A 197 2.78 2.66 11.02
N ASN A 198 1.53 2.40 10.68
CA ASN A 198 0.46 3.38 10.76
C ASN A 198 -0.49 3.05 11.91
N GLU A 199 -0.49 3.87 12.95
CA GLU A 199 -1.45 3.87 14.06
C GLU A 199 -2.43 5.06 13.98
N GLY A 200 -2.18 6.00 13.06
CA GLY A 200 -3.02 7.16 12.80
C GLY A 200 -3.70 7.09 11.42
N THR A 201 -3.66 8.21 10.69
CA THR A 201 -4.33 8.34 9.39
C THR A 201 -3.34 8.72 8.28
N LEU A 202 -3.33 7.96 7.19
CA LEU A 202 -2.65 8.29 5.94
C LEU A 202 -3.69 8.62 4.87
N ILE A 203 -3.54 9.76 4.20
CA ILE A 203 -4.46 10.23 3.16
C ILE A 203 -3.70 10.59 1.89
N SER A 204 -4.18 10.12 0.74
CA SER A 204 -3.78 10.62 -0.58
C SER A 204 -4.99 11.14 -1.35
N GLU A 205 -4.93 12.40 -1.80
CA GLU A 205 -6.03 13.04 -2.53
C GLU A 205 -6.18 12.56 -3.98
N THR A 206 -5.12 12.02 -4.59
CA THR A 206 -5.13 11.64 -6.02
C THR A 206 -4.56 10.27 -6.34
N ASP A 207 -3.55 9.78 -5.61
CA ASP A 207 -2.89 8.50 -5.90
C ASP A 207 -3.04 7.53 -4.73
N SER A 208 -1.93 7.09 -4.15
CA SER A 208 -1.89 5.96 -3.23
C SER A 208 -1.61 6.44 -1.81
N GLY A 209 -2.33 5.91 -0.83
CA GLY A 209 -2.04 6.19 0.58
C GLY A 209 -0.61 5.78 0.92
N VAL A 210 -0.24 4.55 0.57
CA VAL A 210 1.15 4.06 0.58
C VAL A 210 1.53 3.49 -0.78
N LEU A 211 2.65 3.95 -1.36
CA LEU A 211 3.18 3.48 -2.63
C LEU A 211 4.59 2.89 -2.48
N ILE A 212 4.75 1.63 -2.89
CA ILE A 212 6.05 0.99 -3.11
C ILE A 212 6.27 0.91 -4.62
N GLU A 213 7.25 1.66 -5.14
CA GLU A 213 7.49 1.73 -6.57
C GLU A 213 8.12 0.47 -7.19
N SER A 214 8.07 0.40 -8.51
CA SER A 214 8.81 -0.61 -9.27
C SER A 214 10.31 -0.44 -9.01
N GLY A 215 11.03 -1.55 -8.89
CA GLY A 215 12.45 -1.55 -8.52
C GLY A 215 12.73 -1.27 -7.05
N VAL A 216 11.72 -1.36 -6.18
CA VAL A 216 11.85 -1.18 -4.72
C VAL A 216 11.47 -2.45 -3.97
N GLU A 217 12.37 -2.91 -3.12
CA GLU A 217 12.14 -3.96 -2.12
C GLU A 217 11.92 -3.34 -0.74
N LEU A 218 10.74 -3.60 -0.15
CA LEU A 218 10.49 -3.38 1.26
C LEU A 218 10.86 -4.67 2.02
N ASN A 219 12.08 -4.70 2.58
CA ASN A 219 12.52 -5.75 3.49
C ASN A 219 12.08 -5.43 4.93
N GLY A 220 10.77 -5.41 5.10
CA GLY A 220 10.06 -5.09 6.33
C GLY A 220 8.56 -5.25 6.09
N THR A 221 7.74 -4.66 6.96
CA THR A 221 6.28 -4.78 6.86
C THR A 221 5.61 -3.41 6.91
N ILE A 222 4.61 -3.20 6.05
CA ILE A 222 3.60 -2.18 6.26
C ILE A 222 2.61 -2.74 7.29
N VAL A 223 2.61 -2.18 8.49
CA VAL A 223 1.69 -2.56 9.57
C VAL A 223 0.66 -1.44 9.73
N ASN A 224 -0.58 -1.70 9.31
CA ASN A 224 -1.68 -0.75 9.47
C ASN A 224 -2.55 -1.12 10.68
N ASN A 225 -2.47 -0.32 11.73
CA ASN A 225 -3.38 -0.34 12.89
C ASN A 225 -4.41 0.80 12.86
N GLY A 226 -4.23 1.79 11.98
CA GLY A 226 -5.11 2.93 11.80
C GLY A 226 -5.85 2.92 10.47
N THR A 227 -5.95 4.07 9.83
CA THR A 227 -6.62 4.24 8.53
C THR A 227 -5.62 4.58 7.42
N ILE A 228 -5.71 3.88 6.30
CA ILE A 228 -5.07 4.27 5.04
C ILE A 228 -6.17 4.52 4.02
N ASP A 229 -6.28 5.77 3.56
CA ASP A 229 -7.23 6.19 2.53
C ASP A 229 -6.47 6.77 1.34
N GLY A 230 -6.59 6.15 0.17
CA GLY A 230 -6.01 6.69 -1.04
C GLY A 230 -7.02 6.77 -2.17
N ALA A 231 -7.03 7.91 -2.86
CA ALA A 231 -8.01 8.16 -3.92
C ALA A 231 -7.92 7.17 -5.08
N PHE A 232 -6.71 6.76 -5.47
CA PHE A 232 -6.49 5.75 -6.52
C PHE A 232 -6.19 4.36 -5.95
N ASN A 233 -5.29 4.24 -4.98
CA ASN A 233 -5.16 3.00 -4.21
C ASN A 233 -4.97 3.25 -2.71
N GLY A 234 -5.45 2.36 -1.85
CA GLY A 234 -5.09 2.43 -0.42
C GLY A 234 -3.60 2.15 -0.23
N VAL A 235 -3.19 0.92 -0.57
CA VAL A 235 -1.79 0.50 -0.63
C VAL A 235 -1.48 -0.06 -2.02
N SER A 236 -0.36 0.34 -2.60
CA SER A 236 0.07 -0.12 -3.91
C SER A 236 1.50 -0.62 -3.89
N PHE A 237 1.69 -1.90 -4.24
CA PHE A 237 2.94 -2.41 -4.77
C PHE A 237 2.88 -2.26 -6.28
N ALA A 238 3.72 -1.38 -6.83
CA ALA A 238 3.62 -0.97 -8.21
C ALA A 238 3.82 -2.14 -9.18
N ASN A 239 3.15 -2.04 -10.32
CA ASN A 239 3.27 -2.99 -11.43
C ASN A 239 4.69 -3.02 -12.01
N GLY A 240 4.99 -4.06 -12.76
CA GLY A 240 6.29 -4.29 -13.42
C GLY A 240 7.11 -5.42 -12.78
N GLY A 241 6.55 -6.14 -11.80
CA GLY A 241 7.12 -7.39 -11.28
C GLY A 241 8.34 -7.25 -10.36
N THR A 242 8.78 -6.03 -10.04
CA THR A 242 10.02 -5.79 -9.27
C THR A 242 9.82 -5.09 -7.93
N SER A 243 8.58 -4.72 -7.59
CA SER A 243 8.23 -4.28 -6.23
C SER A 243 8.05 -5.50 -5.32
N SER A 244 8.38 -5.40 -4.03
CA SER A 244 8.17 -6.50 -3.07
C SER A 244 7.96 -5.99 -1.65
N GLY A 245 7.38 -6.84 -0.79
CA GLY A 245 7.22 -6.57 0.64
C GLY A 245 6.01 -7.25 1.29
N ALA A 246 5.79 -6.94 2.56
CA ALA A 246 4.66 -7.47 3.32
C ALA A 246 3.71 -6.37 3.78
N LEU A 247 2.42 -6.69 3.83
CA LEU A 247 1.35 -5.85 4.35
C LEU A 247 0.54 -6.64 5.39
N GLN A 248 0.49 -6.12 6.61
CA GLN A 248 -0.39 -6.58 7.68
C GLN A 248 -1.40 -5.50 8.01
N ASN A 249 -2.68 -5.78 7.75
CA ASN A 249 -3.77 -4.85 8.04
C ASN A 249 -4.55 -5.29 9.27
N PHE A 250 -4.47 -4.52 10.36
CA PHE A 250 -5.29 -4.63 11.56
C PHE A 250 -6.37 -3.54 11.63
N GLY A 251 -6.17 -2.42 10.94
CA GLY A 251 -7.10 -1.31 10.84
C GLY A 251 -7.92 -1.33 9.55
N THR A 252 -8.12 -0.16 8.94
CA THR A 252 -8.90 0.01 7.71
C THR A 252 -8.01 0.48 6.56
N ILE A 253 -8.11 -0.19 5.41
CA ILE A 253 -7.57 0.29 4.13
C ILE A 253 -8.75 0.53 3.20
N THR A 254 -8.84 1.75 2.64
CA THR A 254 -9.92 2.13 1.73
C THR A 254 -9.43 2.91 0.52
N SER A 255 -10.20 2.87 -0.55
CA SER A 255 -9.97 3.64 -1.77
C SER A 255 -11.24 3.81 -2.59
N ALA A 256 -11.30 4.86 -3.41
CA ALA A 256 -12.32 5.00 -4.44
C ALA A 256 -12.03 4.16 -5.70
N SER A 257 -10.86 3.50 -5.80
CA SER A 257 -10.57 2.55 -6.89
C SER A 257 -10.14 1.18 -6.40
N ARG A 258 -8.89 0.95 -5.97
CA ARG A 258 -8.46 -0.36 -5.44
C ARG A 258 -7.96 -0.16 -4.02
N ALA A 259 -8.47 -0.90 -3.05
CA ALA A 259 -7.93 -0.79 -1.70
C ALA A 259 -6.48 -1.29 -1.65
N VAL A 260 -6.19 -2.42 -2.31
CA VAL A 260 -4.83 -2.97 -2.41
C VAL A 260 -4.51 -3.37 -3.85
N ASN A 261 -3.39 -2.88 -4.37
CA ASN A 261 -2.82 -3.27 -5.65
C ASN A 261 -1.52 -4.07 -5.47
N ILE A 262 -1.42 -5.23 -6.12
CA ILE A 262 -0.28 -6.15 -6.07
C ILE A 262 0.27 -6.32 -7.49
N GLY A 263 1.36 -5.64 -7.82
CA GLY A 263 1.97 -5.69 -9.16
C GLY A 263 3.38 -6.27 -9.22
N GLY A 264 3.92 -6.72 -8.08
CA GLY A 264 5.32 -7.10 -7.91
C GLY A 264 5.56 -8.60 -7.69
N GLN A 265 6.59 -8.92 -6.93
CA GLN A 265 6.95 -10.29 -6.54
C GLN A 265 7.10 -10.42 -5.03
N ASP A 266 6.88 -11.64 -4.55
CA ASP A 266 7.05 -12.05 -3.15
C ASP A 266 6.22 -11.17 -2.19
N ILE A 267 5.02 -10.78 -2.62
CA ILE A 267 4.14 -9.90 -1.86
C ILE A 267 3.24 -10.72 -0.93
N SER A 268 3.28 -10.44 0.37
CA SER A 268 2.39 -11.07 1.35
C SER A 268 1.39 -10.06 1.88
N LEU A 269 0.10 -10.30 1.65
CA LEU A 269 -1.02 -9.59 2.25
C LEU A 269 -1.66 -10.45 3.35
N GLN A 270 -1.67 -9.95 4.59
CA GLN A 270 -2.41 -10.53 5.71
C GLN A 270 -3.42 -9.50 6.23
N ASN A 271 -4.70 -9.81 6.09
CA ASN A 271 -5.79 -8.95 6.55
C ASN A 271 -6.44 -9.50 7.83
N PHE A 272 -6.31 -8.77 8.92
CA PHE A 272 -7.02 -8.99 10.19
C PHE A 272 -8.16 -7.98 10.41
N GLY A 273 -8.11 -6.83 9.73
CA GLY A 273 -9.08 -5.74 9.81
C GLY A 273 -9.95 -5.63 8.56
N GLU A 274 -10.15 -4.41 8.07
CA GLU A 274 -11.05 -4.10 6.95
C GLU A 274 -10.28 -3.62 5.73
N ILE A 275 -10.58 -4.20 4.57
CA ILE A 275 -10.13 -3.73 3.26
C ILE A 275 -11.38 -3.49 2.42
N LEU A 276 -11.64 -2.22 2.12
CA LEU A 276 -12.93 -1.75 1.59
C LEU A 276 -12.75 -0.81 0.40
N THR A 277 -13.81 -0.58 -0.36
CA THR A 277 -13.87 0.53 -1.32
C THR A 277 -14.99 1.51 -1.02
N SER A 278 -14.73 2.80 -1.26
CA SER A 278 -15.71 3.89 -1.08
C SER A 278 -16.54 4.18 -2.34
N ALA A 279 -16.18 3.55 -3.47
CA ALA A 279 -16.90 3.55 -4.74
C ALA A 279 -16.69 2.21 -5.45
N SER A 280 -17.41 1.96 -6.55
CA SER A 280 -17.19 0.77 -7.38
C SER A 280 -15.73 0.66 -7.85
N PRO A 281 -15.00 -0.42 -7.49
CA PRO A 281 -13.62 -0.57 -7.86
C PRO A 281 -13.43 -0.70 -9.37
N ARG A 282 -12.24 -0.39 -9.87
CA ARG A 282 -11.93 -0.55 -11.30
C ARG A 282 -11.87 -2.02 -11.72
N ASP A 283 -11.14 -2.84 -10.94
CA ASP A 283 -10.90 -4.26 -11.19
C ASP A 283 -10.78 -5.00 -9.85
N GLY A 284 -11.72 -4.74 -8.96
CA GLY A 284 -11.78 -5.32 -7.61
C GLY A 284 -11.06 -4.58 -6.49
N VAL A 285 -11.40 -4.94 -5.24
CA VAL A 285 -10.93 -4.31 -4.00
C VAL A 285 -9.45 -4.64 -3.75
N VAL A 286 -9.11 -5.92 -3.79
CA VAL A 286 -7.75 -6.43 -3.86
C VAL A 286 -7.50 -6.92 -5.27
N TYR A 287 -6.48 -6.38 -5.92
CA TYR A 287 -6.20 -6.67 -7.33
C TYR A 287 -4.75 -7.05 -7.55
N THR A 288 -4.50 -8.03 -8.42
CA THR A 288 -3.18 -8.28 -9.00
C THR A 288 -3.13 -7.89 -10.46
N ASP A 289 -2.00 -7.36 -10.91
CA ASP A 289 -1.73 -7.12 -12.33
C ASP A 289 -1.03 -8.32 -12.97
N GLN A 290 -1.13 -8.44 -14.31
CA GLN A 290 -0.45 -9.48 -15.10
C GLN A 290 1.10 -9.51 -14.95
N SER A 291 1.70 -8.44 -14.42
CA SER A 291 3.14 -8.40 -14.11
C SER A 291 3.50 -8.96 -12.74
N ALA A 292 2.51 -9.27 -11.89
CA ALA A 292 2.75 -9.90 -10.61
C ALA A 292 3.27 -11.34 -10.81
N LEU A 293 4.34 -11.69 -10.08
CA LEU A 293 5.03 -12.97 -10.25
C LEU A 293 4.73 -13.95 -9.10
N SER A 294 4.71 -13.43 -7.87
CA SER A 294 4.39 -14.22 -6.69
C SER A 294 3.70 -13.43 -5.59
N TYR A 295 2.66 -14.02 -4.99
CA TYR A 295 1.94 -13.40 -3.87
C TYR A 295 1.20 -14.38 -2.97
N SER A 296 0.96 -14.01 -1.72
CA SER A 296 0.08 -14.71 -0.80
C SER A 296 -0.95 -13.73 -0.23
N ILE A 297 -2.24 -14.02 -0.43
CA ILE A 297 -3.34 -13.26 0.14
C ILE A 297 -4.00 -14.11 1.23
N VAL A 298 -3.94 -13.64 2.47
CA VAL A 298 -4.57 -14.28 3.62
C VAL A 298 -5.55 -13.31 4.26
N ASN A 299 -6.84 -13.61 4.17
CA ASN A 299 -7.87 -12.91 4.93
C ASN A 299 -8.13 -13.69 6.22
N GLU A 300 -7.63 -13.21 7.35
CA GLU A 300 -7.69 -13.91 8.63
C GLU A 300 -9.11 -13.92 9.21
N SER A 301 -9.34 -14.67 10.29
CA SER A 301 -10.69 -14.95 10.79
C SER A 301 -11.52 -13.71 11.17
N SER A 302 -10.86 -12.60 11.54
CA SER A 302 -11.51 -11.31 11.81
C SER A 302 -11.55 -10.38 10.59
N GLY A 303 -10.85 -10.76 9.51
CA GLY A 303 -10.67 -9.93 8.32
C GLY A 303 -11.92 -9.85 7.45
N LEU A 304 -12.16 -8.65 6.93
CA LEU A 304 -13.18 -8.34 5.93
C LEU A 304 -12.50 -7.78 4.68
N ILE A 305 -12.79 -8.37 3.52
CA ILE A 305 -12.53 -7.79 2.20
C ILE A 305 -13.88 -7.60 1.51
N ASP A 306 -14.29 -6.35 1.30
CA ASP A 306 -15.65 -6.04 0.85
C ASP A 306 -15.67 -4.84 -0.10
N VAL A 307 -16.39 -4.98 -1.22
CA VAL A 307 -16.63 -3.94 -2.23
C VAL A 307 -17.43 -2.74 -1.66
N GLY A 308 -18.16 -2.96 -0.58
CA GLY A 308 -18.97 -1.96 0.10
C GLY A 308 -20.41 -1.90 -0.46
N GLU A 309 -21.37 -1.73 0.45
CA GLU A 309 -22.79 -1.70 0.09
C GLU A 309 -23.10 -0.62 -0.95
N GLY A 310 -23.82 -0.99 -2.01
CA GLY A 310 -24.20 -0.08 -3.09
C GLY A 310 -23.14 0.12 -4.18
N ASN A 311 -21.97 -0.52 -4.06
CA ASN A 311 -20.93 -0.54 -5.08
C ASN A 311 -20.97 -1.85 -5.90
N ASP A 312 -20.39 -1.77 -7.10
CA ASP A 312 -20.34 -2.86 -8.09
C ASP A 312 -18.88 -3.30 -8.28
N GLY A 313 -18.52 -4.54 -7.95
CA GLY A 313 -17.11 -4.90 -7.93
C GLY A 313 -16.79 -6.33 -7.55
N ASP A 314 -15.63 -6.81 -7.99
CA ASP A 314 -15.01 -8.03 -7.44
C ASP A 314 -14.35 -7.72 -6.08
N ALA A 315 -14.37 -8.63 -5.12
CA ALA A 315 -13.59 -8.43 -3.89
C ALA A 315 -12.11 -8.71 -4.12
N ILE A 316 -11.77 -9.91 -4.62
CA ILE A 316 -10.41 -10.28 -5.01
C ILE A 316 -10.40 -10.60 -6.50
N SER A 317 -9.70 -9.80 -7.31
CA SER A 317 -9.58 -10.01 -8.76
C SER A 317 -8.11 -10.20 -9.14
N LEU A 318 -7.77 -11.42 -9.53
CA LEU A 318 -6.40 -11.79 -9.85
C LEU A 318 -6.22 -11.78 -11.36
N GLN A 319 -5.64 -10.70 -11.89
CA GLN A 319 -5.16 -10.72 -13.27
C GLN A 319 -3.79 -11.38 -13.31
N LEU A 320 -3.69 -12.42 -14.13
CA LEU A 320 -2.56 -13.32 -14.14
C LEU A 320 -1.63 -13.05 -15.32
N GLY A 321 -0.33 -13.23 -15.10
CA GLY A 321 0.65 -13.35 -16.17
C GLY A 321 0.64 -14.76 -16.77
N ALA A 322 1.64 -15.06 -17.61
CA ALA A 322 1.77 -16.38 -18.21
C ALA A 322 1.96 -17.51 -17.18
N ASP A 323 2.68 -17.23 -16.10
CA ASP A 323 3.03 -18.19 -15.06
C ASP A 323 3.20 -17.46 -13.73
N VAL A 324 2.25 -17.64 -12.81
CA VAL A 324 2.18 -16.93 -11.52
C VAL A 324 2.14 -17.95 -10.39
N THR A 325 2.93 -17.74 -9.34
CA THR A 325 2.83 -18.53 -8.11
C THR A 325 2.01 -17.77 -7.08
N GLY A 326 0.96 -18.34 -6.52
CA GLY A 326 0.28 -17.64 -5.44
C GLY A 326 -0.60 -18.48 -4.56
N SER A 327 -1.33 -17.82 -3.66
CA SER A 327 -2.35 -18.47 -2.84
C SER A 327 -3.38 -17.47 -2.36
N VAL A 328 -4.63 -17.89 -2.30
CA VAL A 328 -5.71 -17.15 -1.64
C VAL A 328 -6.24 -18.01 -0.50
N ILE A 329 -6.10 -17.53 0.73
CA ILE A 329 -6.60 -18.21 1.93
C ILE A 329 -7.58 -17.29 2.64
N ASN A 330 -8.85 -17.64 2.62
CA ASN A 330 -9.89 -16.92 3.35
C ASN A 330 -10.31 -17.67 4.60
N ARG A 331 -10.08 -17.08 5.77
CA ARG A 331 -10.63 -17.51 7.07
C ARG A 331 -11.71 -16.55 7.59
N GLY A 332 -11.73 -15.33 7.06
CA GLY A 332 -12.71 -14.29 7.39
C GLY A 332 -13.86 -14.22 6.41
N THR A 333 -14.23 -13.00 6.01
CA THR A 333 -15.32 -12.74 5.07
C THR A 333 -14.81 -11.99 3.83
N VAL A 334 -15.16 -12.47 2.64
CA VAL A 334 -14.87 -11.83 1.35
C VAL A 334 -16.17 -11.68 0.57
N ILE A 335 -16.51 -10.45 0.15
CA ILE A 335 -17.81 -10.13 -0.46
C ILE A 335 -17.65 -9.35 -1.77
N GLY A 336 -17.91 -10.02 -2.88
CA GLY A 336 -18.20 -9.36 -4.16
C GLY A 336 -19.63 -8.82 -4.14
N ARG A 337 -19.83 -7.59 -4.65
CA ARG A 337 -21.12 -6.90 -4.57
C ARG A 337 -21.57 -6.29 -5.87
N GLY A 338 -22.86 -5.97 -5.92
CA GLY A 338 -23.51 -5.26 -7.00
C GLY A 338 -23.68 -6.14 -8.23
N VAL A 339 -23.63 -5.52 -9.40
CA VAL A 339 -23.76 -6.18 -10.71
C VAL A 339 -22.45 -6.11 -11.49
N PRO A 340 -22.25 -6.97 -12.52
CA PRO A 340 -21.11 -6.84 -13.41
C PRO A 340 -21.08 -5.47 -14.12
N VAL A 341 -20.03 -4.67 -13.89
CA VAL A 341 -19.82 -3.36 -14.50
C VAL A 341 -18.36 -3.20 -14.91
N GLY A 342 -18.15 -2.74 -16.15
CA GLY A 342 -16.82 -2.58 -16.71
C GLY A 342 -16.11 -3.92 -16.78
N ASN A 343 -14.99 -4.01 -16.06
CA ASN A 343 -14.24 -5.26 -15.95
C ASN A 343 -14.67 -6.12 -14.77
N ASN A 344 -15.52 -5.64 -13.84
CA ASN A 344 -15.89 -6.42 -12.65
C ASN A 344 -17.00 -7.43 -12.95
N ARG A 345 -17.05 -8.49 -12.13
CA ARG A 345 -18.06 -9.55 -12.20
C ARG A 345 -18.88 -9.70 -10.92
N ALA A 346 -18.68 -8.89 -9.88
CA ALA A 346 -19.34 -9.04 -8.58
C ALA A 346 -18.94 -10.31 -7.81
N THR A 347 -17.76 -10.86 -8.11
CA THR A 347 -17.26 -12.13 -7.54
C THR A 347 -16.55 -11.92 -6.20
N ALA A 348 -16.49 -12.95 -5.35
CA ALA A 348 -15.65 -12.90 -4.15
C ALA A 348 -14.17 -13.12 -4.53
N VAL A 349 -13.89 -14.13 -5.34
CA VAL A 349 -12.56 -14.43 -5.89
C VAL A 349 -12.69 -14.69 -7.38
N ARG A 350 -11.85 -14.04 -8.17
CA ARG A 350 -11.80 -14.24 -9.62
C ARG A 350 -10.38 -14.39 -10.13
N LEU A 351 -10.16 -15.39 -10.98
CA LEU A 351 -8.96 -15.53 -11.79
C LEU A 351 -9.26 -15.10 -13.22
N ARG A 352 -8.44 -14.20 -13.78
CA ARG A 352 -8.62 -13.71 -15.15
C ARG A 352 -7.32 -13.63 -15.94
N GLN A 353 -7.44 -13.81 -17.25
CA GLN A 353 -6.32 -13.80 -18.17
C GLN A 353 -5.62 -12.43 -18.25
N GLY A 354 -4.30 -12.45 -18.37
CA GLY A 354 -3.49 -11.27 -18.71
C GLY A 354 -3.73 -10.81 -20.15
N THR A 355 -3.60 -9.50 -20.42
CA THR A 355 -3.89 -8.94 -21.75
C THR A 355 -2.87 -9.29 -22.85
N ASN A 356 -1.72 -9.87 -22.47
CA ASN A 356 -0.60 -10.14 -23.38
C ASN A 356 -0.15 -11.61 -23.35
N THR A 357 -1.04 -12.51 -22.96
CA THR A 357 -0.76 -13.95 -22.96
C THR A 357 -1.95 -14.71 -23.51
N ASP A 358 -1.70 -15.81 -24.22
CA ASP A 358 -2.74 -16.69 -24.74
C ASP A 358 -3.27 -17.64 -23.66
N LEU A 359 -2.50 -17.86 -22.59
CA LEU A 359 -2.85 -18.66 -21.42
C LEU A 359 -2.23 -18.02 -20.18
N SER A 360 -2.99 -17.94 -19.09
CA SER A 360 -2.47 -17.50 -17.79
C SER A 360 -2.54 -18.63 -16.79
N VAL A 361 -1.42 -18.99 -16.17
CA VAL A 361 -1.36 -20.09 -15.20
C VAL A 361 -1.27 -19.53 -13.78
N PHE A 362 -2.17 -19.97 -12.91
CA PHE A 362 -2.09 -19.75 -11.46
C PHE A 362 -1.65 -21.04 -10.76
N ASN A 363 -0.41 -21.07 -10.30
CA ASN A 363 0.14 -22.18 -9.51
C ASN A 363 -0.11 -21.90 -8.03
N GLY A 364 -1.22 -22.41 -7.52
CA GLY A 364 -1.69 -22.03 -6.21
C GLY A 364 -3.08 -22.53 -5.86
N ASP A 365 -3.35 -22.60 -4.57
CA ASP A 365 -4.65 -23.00 -4.06
C ASP A 365 -5.54 -21.77 -3.75
N ILE A 366 -6.84 -21.97 -3.92
CA ILE A 366 -7.88 -21.10 -3.36
C ILE A 366 -8.52 -21.86 -2.19
N VAL A 367 -8.17 -21.47 -0.97
CA VAL A 367 -8.65 -22.11 0.26
C VAL A 367 -9.66 -21.22 0.95
N ASN A 368 -10.88 -21.72 1.15
CA ASN A 368 -11.91 -21.05 1.91
C ASN A 368 -12.21 -21.82 3.21
N GLU A 369 -11.82 -21.26 4.35
CA GLU A 369 -12.18 -21.68 5.71
C GLU A 369 -13.20 -20.72 6.36
N GLY A 370 -13.49 -19.59 5.72
CA GLY A 370 -14.43 -18.56 6.15
C GLY A 370 -15.68 -18.49 5.26
N THR A 371 -16.05 -17.28 4.85
CA THR A 371 -17.16 -17.03 3.92
C THR A 371 -16.71 -16.30 2.66
N LEU A 372 -17.02 -16.86 1.50
CA LEU A 372 -16.99 -16.17 0.20
C LEU A 372 -18.43 -15.90 -0.23
N THR A 373 -18.76 -14.66 -0.59
CA THR A 373 -20.10 -14.29 -1.07
C THR A 373 -20.03 -13.42 -2.30
N SER A 374 -20.92 -13.67 -3.25
CA SER A 374 -21.22 -12.80 -4.38
C SER A 374 -22.70 -12.42 -4.32
N GLU A 375 -23.04 -11.20 -4.74
CA GLU A 375 -24.44 -10.77 -4.81
C GLU A 375 -25.14 -11.24 -6.11
N THR A 376 -24.42 -11.29 -7.25
CA THR A 376 -25.06 -11.53 -8.57
C THR A 376 -24.34 -12.49 -9.52
N ASP A 377 -23.09 -12.87 -9.28
CA ASP A 377 -22.35 -13.83 -10.12
C ASP A 377 -21.82 -15.01 -9.29
N ALA A 378 -20.96 -15.85 -9.85
CA ALA A 378 -20.26 -16.87 -9.07
C ALA A 378 -19.47 -16.25 -7.91
N ALA A 379 -19.43 -16.93 -6.76
CA ALA A 379 -18.56 -16.48 -5.66
C ALA A 379 -17.09 -16.73 -5.99
N VAL A 380 -16.79 -17.84 -6.66
CA VAL A 380 -15.47 -18.13 -7.24
C VAL A 380 -15.62 -18.27 -8.75
N LEU A 381 -14.84 -17.51 -9.52
CA LEU A 381 -14.87 -17.51 -10.98
C LEU A 381 -13.47 -17.75 -11.57
N ILE A 382 -13.35 -18.69 -12.49
CA ILE A 382 -12.18 -18.87 -13.36
C ILE A 382 -12.60 -18.57 -14.79
N GLU A 383 -12.00 -17.55 -15.40
CA GLU A 383 -12.33 -17.12 -16.76
C GLU A 383 -11.56 -17.86 -17.85
N ASP A 384 -12.08 -17.76 -19.08
CA ASP A 384 -11.44 -18.20 -20.32
C ASP A 384 -9.95 -17.80 -20.39
N GLY A 385 -9.10 -18.67 -20.93
CA GLY A 385 -7.67 -18.42 -21.04
C GLY A 385 -6.90 -18.51 -19.72
N VAL A 386 -7.49 -19.10 -18.67
CA VAL A 386 -6.84 -19.33 -17.37
C VAL A 386 -6.73 -20.82 -17.05
N GLU A 387 -5.55 -21.22 -16.59
CA GLU A 387 -5.30 -22.53 -15.98
C GLU A 387 -5.12 -22.36 -14.46
N LEU A 388 -5.89 -23.12 -13.68
CA LEU A 388 -5.67 -23.26 -12.24
C LEU A 388 -4.84 -24.53 -11.99
N ASN A 389 -3.54 -24.36 -11.77
CA ASN A 389 -2.64 -25.44 -11.37
C ASN A 389 -2.58 -25.52 -9.83
N GLY A 390 -3.69 -25.95 -9.24
CA GLY A 390 -3.90 -26.07 -7.80
C GLY A 390 -5.32 -26.51 -7.49
N GLU A 391 -5.74 -26.37 -6.24
CA GLU A 391 -7.06 -26.82 -5.79
C GLU A 391 -7.95 -25.66 -5.31
N ILE A 392 -9.25 -25.78 -5.55
CA ILE A 392 -10.26 -25.02 -4.79
C ILE A 392 -10.67 -25.87 -3.59
N ILE A 393 -10.24 -25.46 -2.40
CA ILE A 393 -10.52 -26.18 -1.14
C ILE A 393 -11.53 -25.40 -0.32
N ASN A 394 -12.76 -25.89 -0.24
CA ASN A 394 -13.80 -25.28 0.59
C ASN A 394 -13.99 -26.05 1.90
N ARG A 395 -13.65 -25.44 3.03
CA ARG A 395 -13.99 -25.87 4.40
C ARG A 395 -15.00 -24.94 5.08
N GLY A 396 -15.26 -23.79 4.47
CA GLY A 396 -16.16 -22.76 4.96
C GLY A 396 -17.50 -22.74 4.22
N THR A 397 -18.01 -21.53 3.97
CA THR A 397 -19.23 -21.29 3.19
C THR A 397 -18.90 -20.51 1.91
N ILE A 398 -19.43 -20.98 0.78
CA ILE A 398 -19.42 -20.26 -0.50
C ILE A 398 -20.88 -19.95 -0.85
N ASN A 399 -21.21 -18.66 -0.98
CA ASN A 399 -22.54 -18.18 -1.33
C ASN A 399 -22.52 -17.56 -2.72
N GLY A 400 -23.03 -18.30 -3.70
CA GLY A 400 -23.23 -17.80 -5.04
C GLY A 400 -24.21 -16.63 -5.12
N GLY A 401 -24.04 -15.79 -6.12
CA GLY A 401 -24.95 -14.68 -6.41
C GLY A 401 -26.31 -15.15 -6.88
N VAL A 402 -27.36 -14.39 -6.56
CA VAL A 402 -28.74 -14.72 -6.90
C VAL A 402 -29.29 -13.68 -7.86
N VAL A 403 -29.40 -14.06 -9.13
CA VAL A 403 -30.05 -13.23 -10.16
C VAL A 403 -31.43 -13.79 -10.47
N ALA A 404 -32.45 -12.92 -10.44
CA ALA A 404 -33.82 -13.32 -10.72
C ALA A 404 -33.95 -14.01 -12.09
N GLY A 405 -34.39 -15.27 -12.08
CA GLY A 405 -34.57 -16.08 -13.29
C GLY A 405 -33.34 -16.85 -13.76
N SER A 406 -32.22 -16.80 -13.02
CA SER A 406 -31.02 -17.61 -13.27
C SER A 406 -30.75 -18.54 -12.08
N PRO A 407 -30.07 -19.68 -12.29
CA PRO A 407 -29.58 -20.49 -11.17
C PRO A 407 -28.57 -19.67 -10.34
N GLN A 408 -28.56 -19.92 -9.04
CA GLN A 408 -27.49 -19.43 -8.17
C GLN A 408 -26.23 -20.24 -8.48
N VAL A 409 -25.10 -19.59 -8.71
CA VAL A 409 -23.83 -20.27 -9.03
C VAL A 409 -22.83 -20.01 -7.93
N GLY A 410 -22.34 -21.06 -7.27
CA GLY A 410 -21.34 -20.96 -6.21
C GLY A 410 -19.93 -20.85 -6.78
N ILE A 411 -19.58 -21.76 -7.68
CA ILE A 411 -18.28 -21.83 -8.36
C ILE A 411 -18.53 -21.99 -9.85
N ASP A 412 -17.92 -21.12 -10.65
CA ASP A 412 -17.91 -21.23 -12.12
C ASP A 412 -16.47 -21.37 -12.61
N ALA A 413 -16.16 -22.55 -13.15
CA ALA A 413 -14.86 -22.90 -13.72
C ALA A 413 -14.96 -23.30 -15.19
N GLN A 414 -16.08 -23.01 -15.86
CA GLN A 414 -16.29 -23.39 -17.27
C GLN A 414 -15.25 -22.79 -18.22
N GLY A 415 -14.68 -21.63 -17.87
CA GLY A 415 -13.64 -20.97 -18.65
C GLY A 415 -12.23 -21.51 -18.39
N ALA A 416 -12.04 -22.42 -17.44
CA ALA A 416 -10.71 -22.96 -17.20
C ALA A 416 -10.21 -23.78 -18.41
N GLU A 417 -8.96 -23.55 -18.81
CA GLU A 417 -8.33 -24.19 -19.98
C GLU A 417 -7.78 -25.61 -19.69
N ALA A 418 -7.82 -26.04 -18.43
CA ALA A 418 -7.31 -27.32 -17.97
C ALA A 418 -8.20 -27.89 -16.85
N ASP A 419 -7.91 -29.13 -16.45
CA ASP A 419 -8.59 -29.85 -15.38
C ASP A 419 -8.63 -29.02 -14.09
N VAL A 420 -9.78 -29.02 -13.43
CA VAL A 420 -10.02 -28.33 -12.16
C VAL A 420 -10.27 -29.36 -11.06
N THR A 421 -9.57 -29.19 -9.95
CA THR A 421 -9.79 -29.97 -8.74
C THR A 421 -10.51 -29.13 -7.68
N ILE A 422 -11.68 -29.59 -7.24
CA ILE A 422 -12.46 -28.98 -6.18
C ILE A 422 -12.65 -29.98 -5.04
N VAL A 423 -12.22 -29.58 -3.84
CA VAL A 423 -12.42 -30.36 -2.61
C VAL A 423 -13.39 -29.60 -1.70
N ASN A 424 -14.62 -30.08 -1.61
CA ASN A 424 -15.66 -29.50 -0.77
C ASN A 424 -15.85 -30.30 0.52
N GLN A 425 -15.46 -29.70 1.63
CA GLN A 425 -15.65 -30.13 3.02
C GLN A 425 -16.55 -29.16 3.81
N GLY A 426 -17.08 -28.13 3.14
CA GLY A 426 -17.91 -27.07 3.70
C GLY A 426 -19.29 -27.02 3.07
N THR A 427 -19.86 -25.82 2.95
CA THR A 427 -21.14 -25.59 2.25
C THR A 427 -20.93 -24.74 1.01
N ILE A 428 -21.52 -25.14 -0.11
CA ILE A 428 -21.65 -24.34 -1.33
C ILE A 428 -23.14 -24.10 -1.57
N ASN A 429 -23.56 -22.83 -1.58
CA ASN A 429 -24.91 -22.41 -1.92
C ASN A 429 -24.92 -21.92 -3.37
N GLY A 430 -25.46 -22.75 -4.26
CA GLY A 430 -25.41 -22.56 -5.71
C GLY A 430 -24.80 -23.75 -6.43
N ASP A 431 -24.94 -23.74 -7.75
CA ASP A 431 -24.39 -24.72 -8.68
C ASP A 431 -22.85 -24.64 -8.72
N VAL A 432 -22.23 -25.77 -9.05
CA VAL A 432 -20.80 -25.88 -9.32
C VAL A 432 -20.66 -26.26 -10.78
N LEU A 433 -20.04 -25.39 -11.58
CA LEU A 433 -19.85 -25.59 -13.01
C LEU A 433 -18.37 -25.91 -13.25
N LEU A 434 -18.05 -27.15 -13.59
CA LEU A 434 -16.68 -27.59 -13.86
C LEU A 434 -16.23 -27.17 -15.27
N SER A 435 -14.98 -27.44 -15.62
CA SER A 435 -14.38 -27.02 -16.88
C SER A 435 -14.77 -27.95 -18.03
N ALA A 436 -14.06 -27.88 -19.16
CA ALA A 436 -14.18 -28.88 -20.24
C ALA A 436 -13.13 -30.00 -20.13
N GLY A 437 -12.21 -29.91 -19.15
CA GLY A 437 -11.15 -30.88 -18.87
C GLY A 437 -11.65 -32.13 -18.14
N ASP A 438 -10.73 -33.01 -17.76
CA ASP A 438 -11.05 -34.19 -16.94
C ASP A 438 -11.07 -33.77 -15.45
N ASP A 439 -12.18 -33.19 -15.00
CA ASP A 439 -12.26 -32.55 -13.69
C ASP A 439 -12.39 -33.53 -12.51
N THR A 440 -12.02 -33.08 -11.31
CA THR A 440 -12.21 -33.83 -10.06
C THR A 440 -13.02 -33.03 -9.05
N TYR A 441 -14.13 -33.59 -8.58
CA TYR A 441 -14.95 -33.00 -7.52
C TYR A 441 -15.09 -33.95 -6.33
N ASP A 442 -14.34 -33.69 -5.23
CA ASP A 442 -14.52 -34.41 -3.97
C ASP A 442 -15.50 -33.65 -3.05
N GLY A 443 -16.76 -34.09 -3.06
CA GLY A 443 -17.81 -33.58 -2.18
C GLY A 443 -18.12 -34.46 -0.97
N ILE A 444 -17.32 -35.49 -0.66
CA ILE A 444 -17.69 -36.53 0.32
C ILE A 444 -17.97 -35.95 1.71
N ALA A 445 -17.23 -34.90 2.10
CA ALA A 445 -17.33 -34.28 3.42
C ALA A 445 -18.09 -32.96 3.43
N GLY A 446 -18.62 -32.51 2.29
CA GLY A 446 -19.27 -31.20 2.13
C GLY A 446 -20.75 -31.30 1.76
N THR A 447 -21.38 -30.15 1.57
CA THR A 447 -22.75 -30.01 1.07
C THR A 447 -22.77 -29.01 -0.10
N VAL A 448 -23.53 -29.34 -1.14
CA VAL A 448 -23.86 -28.43 -2.25
C VAL A 448 -25.37 -28.27 -2.28
N ASN A 449 -25.84 -27.03 -2.09
CA ASN A 449 -27.23 -26.65 -2.25
C ASN A 449 -27.43 -26.15 -3.69
N GLY A 450 -27.26 -27.07 -4.64
CA GLY A 450 -27.22 -26.84 -6.08
C GLY A 450 -26.91 -28.13 -6.82
N THR A 451 -26.56 -28.01 -8.09
CA THR A 451 -26.12 -29.12 -8.95
C THR A 451 -24.64 -28.97 -9.28
N VAL A 452 -23.90 -30.09 -9.27
CA VAL A 452 -22.54 -30.14 -9.81
C VAL A 452 -22.63 -30.60 -11.26
N PHE A 453 -22.14 -29.78 -12.18
CA PHE A 453 -22.11 -30.04 -13.61
C PHE A 453 -20.68 -30.30 -14.03
N GLY A 454 -20.41 -31.53 -14.49
CA GLY A 454 -19.11 -31.91 -15.05
C GLY A 454 -18.80 -31.29 -16.42
N ASN A 455 -19.83 -30.89 -17.15
CA ASN A 455 -19.72 -30.35 -18.51
C ASN A 455 -19.11 -31.35 -19.51
N GLU A 456 -17.92 -31.08 -20.06
CA GLU A 456 -17.25 -31.99 -21.00
C GLU A 456 -16.32 -32.95 -20.24
N GLY A 457 -15.32 -33.58 -20.87
CA GLY A 457 -14.34 -34.41 -20.15
C GLY A 457 -14.82 -35.74 -19.54
N ASN A 458 -13.92 -36.39 -18.80
CA ASN A 458 -14.13 -37.62 -18.03
C ASN A 458 -14.07 -37.34 -16.52
N ASP A 459 -15.06 -36.60 -16.01
CA ASP A 459 -15.06 -36.14 -14.63
C ASP A 459 -15.21 -37.27 -13.60
N THR A 460 -14.60 -37.08 -12.43
CA THR A 460 -14.66 -38.04 -11.30
C THR A 460 -15.23 -37.44 -10.02
#